data_AF-A0A970HCE6-F1
#
_entry.id   AF-A0A970HCE6-F1
#
_cell.length_a   1.000
_cell.length_b   1.000
_cell.length_c   1.000
_cell.angle_alpha   90.00
_cell.angle_beta   90.00
_cell.angle_gamma   90.00
#
_symmetry.space_group_name_H-M   'P 1'
#
loop_
_entity.id
_entity.type
_entity.pdbx_description
1 polymer ?
#
loop_
_entity_poly.entity_id
_entity_poly.type
_entity_poly.pdbx_seq_one_letter_code
_entity_poly.pdbx_strand_id
1 'polypeptide(L)'
;MLKEPKAAILGYIFGTLIAMLAFKLLDLSVQKSVKMPPRRASAYAVGQYFIRYTIYGTVLLVAGKADYLSLTATVLGLLSIKIVIILSSIFNKSL
;
A
#
# COMPACT_ATOMS: atom_id res chain seq x y z
N MET A 1 -11.86 13.47 19.25
CA MET A 1 -12.44 12.16 19.63
C MET A 1 -13.02 11.51 18.38
N LEU A 2 -12.68 10.25 18.08
CA LEU A 2 -13.15 9.54 16.90
C LEU A 2 -14.68 9.50 16.89
N LYS A 3 -15.30 10.21 15.95
CA LYS A 3 -16.76 10.38 15.88
C LYS A 3 -17.49 9.04 15.66
N GLU A 4 -16.81 8.07 15.01
CA GLU A 4 -17.32 6.75 14.67
C GLU A 4 -16.20 5.68 14.79
N PRO A 5 -15.98 5.08 15.98
CA PRO A 5 -14.84 4.18 16.21
C PRO A 5 -14.91 2.91 15.36
N LYS A 6 -16.12 2.43 15.03
CA LYS A 6 -16.31 1.26 14.16
C LYS A 6 -15.80 1.52 12.74
N ALA A 7 -16.16 2.67 12.16
CA ALA A 7 -15.71 3.04 10.82
C ALA A 7 -14.19 3.28 10.76
N ALA A 8 -13.60 3.78 11.85
CA ALA A 8 -12.14 3.91 11.97
C ALA A 8 -11.43 2.55 11.95
N ILE A 9 -11.91 1.59 12.75
CA ILE A 9 -11.31 0.24 12.80
C ILE A 9 -11.45 -0.46 11.44
N LEU A 10 -12.64 -0.43 10.85
CA LEU A 10 -12.89 -1.05 9.54
C LEU A 10 -12.04 -0.40 8.44
N GLY A 11 -11.95 0.94 8.45
CA GLY A 11 -11.08 1.69 7.53
C GLY A 11 -9.62 1.26 7.66
N TYR A 12 -9.11 1.20 8.89
CA TYR A 12 -7.73 0.79 9.14
C TYR A 12 -7.45 -0.64 8.67
N ILE A 13 -8.32 -1.60 9.01
CA ILE A 13 -8.18 -3.00 8.58
C ILE A 13 -8.20 -3.09 7.06
N PHE A 14 -9.17 -2.43 6.42
CA PHE A 14 -9.29 -2.39 4.97
C PHE A 14 -8.03 -1.84 4.30
N GLY A 15 -7.55 -0.68 4.74
CA GLY A 15 -6.30 -0.09 4.23
C GLY A 15 -5.08 -1.01 4.43
N THR A 16 -4.99 -1.68 5.57
CA THR A 16 -3.88 -2.58 5.91
C THR A 16 -3.88 -3.84 5.03
N LEU A 17 -5.05 -4.43 4.77
CA LEU A 17 -5.17 -5.58 3.85
C LEU A 17 -4.72 -5.21 2.44
N ILE A 18 -5.14 -4.04 1.94
CA ILE A 18 -4.68 -3.53 0.65
C ILE A 18 -3.17 -3.29 0.67
N ALA A 19 -2.62 -2.72 1.74
CA ALA A 19 -1.17 -2.53 1.87
C ALA A 19 -0.42 -3.87 1.75
N MET A 20 -0.92 -4.94 2.39
CA MET A 20 -0.30 -6.27 2.31
C MET A 20 -0.30 -6.80 0.88
N LEU A 21 -1.42 -6.67 0.17
CA LEU A 21 -1.52 -7.09 -1.22
C LEU A 21 -0.59 -6.27 -2.13
N ALA A 22 -0.53 -4.95 -1.93
CA ALA A 22 0.38 -4.07 -2.68
C ALA A 22 1.86 -4.39 -2.40
N PHE A 23 2.19 -4.78 -1.18
CA PHE A 23 3.51 -5.26 -0.82
C PHE A 23 3.83 -6.61 -1.49
N LYS A 24 2.88 -7.54 -1.53
CA LYS A 24 3.07 -8.80 -2.27
C LYS A 24 3.23 -8.58 -3.78
N LEU A 25 2.47 -7.64 -4.34
CA LEU A 25 2.62 -7.22 -5.73
C LEU A 25 4.02 -6.62 -5.99
N LEU A 26 4.58 -5.90 -5.03
CA LEU A 26 5.96 -5.40 -5.11
C LEU A 26 6.97 -6.52 -5.21
N ASP A 27 6.90 -7.48 -4.30
CA ASP A 27 7.76 -8.65 -4.29
C ASP A 27 7.74 -9.38 -5.65
N LEU A 28 6.55 -9.70 -6.15
CA LEU A 28 6.38 -10.37 -7.45
C LEU A 28 6.92 -9.52 -8.61
N SER A 29 6.67 -8.20 -8.59
CA SER A 29 7.17 -7.29 -9.60
C SER A 29 8.69 -7.28 -9.64
N VAL A 30 9.36 -7.21 -8.48
CA VAL A 30 10.82 -7.19 -8.39
C VAL A 30 11.41 -8.50 -8.88
N GLN A 31 10.89 -9.64 -8.38
CA GLN A 31 11.36 -10.97 -8.79
C GLN A 31 11.23 -11.21 -10.31
N LYS A 32 10.20 -10.63 -10.94
CA LYS A 32 10.02 -10.71 -12.40
C LYS A 32 10.97 -9.77 -13.13
N SER A 33 11.11 -8.52 -12.67
CA SER A 33 11.96 -7.50 -13.31
C SER A 33 13.43 -7.91 -13.38
N VAL A 34 13.98 -8.52 -12.33
CA VAL A 34 15.40 -8.93 -12.29
C VAL A 34 15.75 -10.01 -13.31
N LYS A 35 14.76 -10.73 -13.84
CA LYS A 35 14.93 -11.77 -14.86
C LYS A 35 14.78 -11.22 -16.30
N MET A 36 14.42 -9.94 -16.45
CA MET A 36 14.19 -9.32 -17.75
C MET A 36 15.42 -8.55 -18.25
N PRO A 37 15.59 -8.41 -19.59
CA PRO A 37 16.57 -7.48 -20.15
C PRO A 37 16.33 -6.04 -19.67
N PRO A 38 17.39 -5.21 -19.46
CA PRO A 38 17.28 -3.90 -18.81
C PRO A 38 16.20 -2.97 -19.40
N ARG A 39 16.11 -2.91 -20.73
CA ARG A 39 15.11 -2.08 -21.42
C ARG A 39 13.67 -2.52 -21.15
N ARG A 40 13.43 -3.83 -21.02
CA ARG A 40 12.09 -4.39 -20.70
C ARG A 40 11.79 -4.29 -19.21
N ALA A 41 12.80 -4.45 -18.35
CA ALA A 41 12.66 -4.31 -16.91
C ALA A 41 12.20 -2.89 -16.51
N SER A 42 12.77 -1.86 -17.14
CA SER A 42 12.38 -0.46 -16.91
C SER A 42 10.92 -0.18 -17.29
N ALA A 43 10.51 -0.56 -18.51
CA ALA A 43 9.13 -0.38 -18.96
C ALA A 43 8.13 -1.16 -18.09
N TYR A 44 8.48 -2.39 -17.69
CA TYR A 44 7.65 -3.19 -16.79
C TYR A 44 7.52 -2.57 -15.40
N ALA A 45 8.62 -2.04 -14.84
CA ALA A 45 8.60 -1.36 -13.55
C ALA A 45 7.67 -0.13 -13.58
N VAL A 46 7.74 0.69 -14.62
CA VAL A 46 6.83 1.84 -14.81
C VAL A 46 5.37 1.37 -14.85
N GLY A 47 5.05 0.34 -15.63
CA GLY A 47 3.69 -0.21 -15.67
C GLY A 47 3.21 -0.73 -14.31
N GLN A 48 4.09 -1.35 -13.53
CA GLN A 48 3.78 -1.80 -12.17
C GLN A 48 3.54 -0.64 -11.19
N TYR A 49 4.20 0.51 -11.37
CA TYR A 49 3.88 1.71 -10.61
C TYR A 49 2.48 2.23 -10.95
N PHE A 50 2.09 2.27 -12.23
CA PHE A 50 0.73 2.64 -12.62
C PHE A 50 -0.32 1.74 -11.96
N ILE A 51 -0.14 0.42 -12.01
CA ILE A 51 -1.06 -0.53 -11.37
C ILE A 51 -1.23 -0.22 -9.88
N ARG A 52 -0.15 0.08 -9.16
CA ARG A 52 -0.22 0.40 -7.73
C ARG A 52 -0.97 1.69 -7.46
N TYR A 53 -0.70 2.75 -8.22
CA TYR A 53 -1.40 4.01 -8.04
C TYR A 53 -2.89 3.88 -8.38
N THR A 54 -3.24 3.06 -9.38
CA THR A 54 -4.64 2.72 -9.67
C THR A 54 -5.30 1.99 -8.50
N ILE A 55 -4.62 1.01 -7.88
CA ILE A 55 -5.13 0.32 -6.68
C ILE A 55 -5.35 1.32 -5.55
N TYR A 56 -4.36 2.17 -5.25
CA TYR A 56 -4.47 3.15 -4.18
C TYR A 56 -5.59 4.16 -4.45
N GLY A 57 -5.69 4.70 -5.66
CA GLY A 57 -6.77 5.59 -6.05
C GLY A 57 -8.15 4.94 -5.88
N THR A 58 -8.31 3.69 -6.34
CA THR A 58 -9.56 2.95 -6.20
C THR A 58 -9.95 2.77 -4.73
N VAL A 59 -8.99 2.39 -3.88
CA VAL A 59 -9.21 2.16 -2.45
C VAL A 59 -9.60 3.43 -1.72
N LEU A 60 -8.96 4.57 -2.05
CA LEU A 60 -9.32 5.88 -1.48
C LEU A 60 -10.68 6.36 -1.96
N LEU A 61 -11.03 6.12 -3.23
CA LEU A 61 -12.37 6.44 -3.75
C LEU A 61 -13.46 5.62 -3.06
N VAL A 62 -13.22 4.32 -2.84
CA VAL A 62 -14.15 3.46 -2.09
C VAL A 62 -14.28 3.94 -0.64
N ALA A 63 -13.18 4.21 0.05
CA ALA A 63 -13.19 4.69 1.43
C ALA A 63 -13.82 6.08 1.58
N GLY A 64 -13.77 6.93 0.55
CA GLY A 64 -14.43 8.24 0.55
C GLY A 64 -15.94 8.18 0.26
N LYS A 65 -16.42 7.12 -0.38
CA LYS A 65 -17.85 6.91 -0.69
C LYS A 65 -18.59 6.02 0.31
N ALA A 66 -17.87 5.20 1.06
CA ALA A 66 -18.45 4.26 2.01
C ALA A 66 -18.58 4.90 3.40
N ASP A 67 -19.80 5.12 3.86
CA ASP A 67 -20.06 5.72 5.18
C ASP A 67 -19.57 4.86 6.35
N TYR A 68 -19.33 3.56 6.13
CA TYR A 68 -18.80 2.62 7.11
C TYR A 68 -17.26 2.54 7.15
N LEU A 69 -16.56 3.30 6.29
CA LEU A 69 -15.10 3.36 6.27
C LEU A 69 -14.64 4.78 6.61
N SER A 70 -13.74 4.92 7.59
CA SER A 70 -13.02 6.18 7.76
C SER A 70 -11.94 6.30 6.69
N LEU A 71 -12.02 7.35 5.88
CA LEU A 71 -10.99 7.70 4.90
C LEU A 71 -9.62 7.86 5.58
N THR A 72 -9.55 8.63 6.67
CA THR A 72 -8.30 8.87 7.41
C THR A 72 -7.69 7.59 7.95
N ALA A 73 -8.51 6.71 8.56
CA ALA A 73 -8.01 5.44 9.07
C ALA A 73 -7.56 4.50 7.94
N THR A 74 -8.25 4.53 6.80
CA THR A 74 -7.85 3.77 5.60
C THR A 74 -6.50 4.23 5.06
N VAL A 75 -6.24 5.53 5.00
CA VAL A 75 -4.93 6.08 4.60
C VAL A 75 -3.84 5.62 5.56
N LEU A 76 -4.08 5.67 6.88
CA LEU A 76 -3.13 5.18 7.87
C LEU A 76 -2.84 3.69 7.71
N GLY A 77 -3.88 2.88 7.51
CA GLY A 77 -3.75 1.45 7.23
C GLY A 77 -2.97 1.18 5.95
N LEU A 78 -3.20 1.95 4.88
CA LEU A 78 -2.52 1.82 3.61
C LEU A 78 -1.02 2.12 3.69
N LEU A 79 -0.64 3.07 4.55
CA LEU A 79 0.75 3.47 4.77
C LEU A 79 1.48 2.63 5.83
N SER A 80 0.75 1.87 6.65
CA SER A 80 1.29 1.11 7.79
C SER A 80 2.52 0.27 7.42
N ILE A 81 2.46 -0.53 6.36
CA ILE A 81 3.57 -1.40 5.95
C ILE A 81 4.79 -0.60 5.50
N LYS A 82 4.60 0.51 4.80
CA LYS A 82 5.71 1.37 4.38
C LYS A 82 6.41 1.97 5.60
N ILE A 83 5.65 2.41 6.60
CA ILE A 83 6.19 2.95 7.85
C ILE A 83 7.02 1.88 8.55
N VAL A 84 6.49 0.66 8.70
CA VAL A 84 7.20 -0.46 9.33
C VAL A 84 8.51 -0.77 8.59
N ILE A 85 8.48 -0.87 7.26
CA ILE A 85 9.69 -1.15 6.47
C ILE A 85 10.75 -0.06 6.65
N ILE A 86 10.36 1.21 6.62
CA ILE A 86 11.29 2.34 6.80
C ILE A 86 11.89 2.32 8.21
N LEU A 87 11.05 2.14 9.24
CA LEU A 87 11.50 2.05 10.61
C LEU A 87 12.47 0.88 10.78
N SER A 88 12.11 -0.33 10.33
CA SER A 88 12.98 -1.50 10.38
C SER A 88 14.30 -1.27 9.65
N SER A 89 14.30 -0.57 8.51
CA SER A 89 15.53 -0.25 7.78
C SER A 89 16.43 0.74 8.53
N ILE A 90 15.86 1.68 9.30
CA ILE A 90 16.65 2.63 10.10
C ILE A 90 17.24 1.92 11.32
N PHE A 91 16.41 1.15 12.06
CA PHE A 91 16.86 0.42 13.24
C PHE A 91 17.88 -0.67 12.90
N ASN A 92 17.72 -1.37 11.78
CA ASN A 92 18.67 -2.41 11.35
C ASN A 92 19.99 -1.85 10.81
N LYS A 93 20.06 -0.54 10.48
CA LYS A 93 21.30 0.11 10.05
C LYS A 93 22.11 0.66 11.24
N SER A 94 21.55 0.68 12.45
CA SER A 94 22.22 1.18 13.65
C SER A 94 22.77 0.06 14.56
N LEU A 95 22.88 -1.17 14.07
CA LEU A 95 23.55 -2.31 14.70
C LEU A 95 24.69 -2.80 13.79
#